data_AF-A0A531KUC5-F1
#
_entry.id   AF-A0A531KUC5-F1
#
_cell.length_a   1.000
_cell.length_b   1.000
_cell.length_c   1.000
_cell.angle_alpha   90.00
_cell.angle_beta   90.00
_cell.angle_gamma   90.00
#
_symmetry.space_group_name_H-M   'P 1'
#
loop_
_entity.id
_entity.type
_entity.pdbx_description
1 polymer ?
#
loop_
_entity_poly.entity_id
_entity_poly.type
_entity_poly.pdbx_seq_one_letter_code
_entity_poly.pdbx_strand_id
1 'polypeptide(L)'
;IESYAEGLLVLREDLRDPVLRARGASWKASLCSILDSCFASVVNTPLDIGLLMASHWQGSLLWWSFDPKVEVASYVEDSLGRFVTAIATARKP
;
A
#
# COMPACT_ATOMS: atom_id res chain seq x y z
N ILE A 1 0.69 -8.31 16.70
CA ILE A 1 0.84 -6.84 16.69
C ILE A 1 2.25 -6.40 17.08
N GLU A 2 2.85 -6.98 18.14
CA GLU A 2 4.19 -6.61 18.63
C GLU A 2 5.27 -6.58 17.53
N SER A 3 5.36 -7.65 16.72
CA SER A 3 6.29 -7.70 15.58
C SER A 3 6.09 -6.57 14.54
N TYR A 4 4.85 -6.11 14.32
CA TYR A 4 4.60 -4.99 13.41
C TYR A 4 5.05 -3.66 14.04
N ALA A 5 4.78 -3.45 15.33
CA ALA A 5 5.22 -2.26 16.06
C ALA A 5 6.74 -2.16 16.15
N GLU A 6 7.44 -3.28 16.36
CA GLU A 6 8.91 -3.35 16.28
C GLU A 6 9.41 -3.00 14.87
N GLY A 7 8.71 -3.47 13.83
CA GLY A 7 9.00 -3.08 12.44
C GLY A 7 8.97 -1.57 12.21
N LEU A 8 8.09 -0.83 12.90
CA LEU A 8 8.05 0.64 12.81
C LEU A 8 9.28 1.31 13.45
N LEU A 9 9.88 0.70 14.48
CA LEU A 9 11.13 1.19 15.05
C LEU A 9 12.29 0.99 14.08
N VAL A 10 12.36 -0.15 13.39
CA VAL A 10 13.35 -0.40 12.34
C VAL A 10 13.16 0.59 11.18
N LEU A 11 11.92 0.77 10.73
CA LEU A 11 11.60 1.75 9.69
C LEU A 11 12.04 3.17 10.07
N ARG A 12 11.88 3.57 11.34
CA ARG A 12 12.37 4.87 11.82
C ARG A 12 13.88 5.01 11.63
N GLU A 13 14.65 3.97 11.91
CA GLU A 13 16.10 4.00 11.71
C GLU A 13 16.47 4.04 10.22
N ASP A 14 15.80 3.25 9.38
CA ASP A 14 15.97 3.29 7.92
C ASP A 14 15.70 4.68 7.33
N LEU A 15 14.69 5.39 7.84
CA LEU A 15 14.36 6.75 7.40
C LEU A 15 15.39 7.80 7.81
N ARG A 16 16.27 7.52 8.78
CA ARG A 16 17.36 8.42 9.18
C ARG A 16 18.62 8.24 8.35
N ASP A 17 18.80 7.07 7.73
CA ASP A 17 19.94 6.75 6.87
C ASP A 17 19.66 7.15 5.40
N PRO A 18 20.47 8.04 4.79
CA PRO A 18 20.27 8.45 3.39
C PRO A 18 20.34 7.29 2.38
N VAL A 19 21.19 6.29 2.60
CA VAL A 19 21.37 5.14 1.71
C VAL A 19 20.14 4.23 1.80
N LEU A 20 19.65 3.97 3.00
CA LEU A 20 18.45 3.16 3.20
C LEU A 20 17.20 3.86 2.69
N ARG A 21 17.10 5.18 2.84
CA ARG A 21 16.03 5.97 2.18
C ARG A 21 16.05 5.85 0.67
N ALA A 22 17.23 5.94 0.04
CA ALA A 22 17.35 5.78 -1.41
C ALA A 22 16.91 4.38 -1.85
N ARG A 23 17.30 3.34 -1.11
CA ARG A 23 16.85 1.97 -1.35
C ARG A 23 15.33 1.83 -1.20
N GLY A 24 14.73 2.42 -0.16
CA GLY A 24 13.29 2.44 0.04
C GLY A 24 12.54 3.13 -1.09
N ALA A 25 13.08 4.24 -1.62
CA ALA A 25 12.51 4.93 -2.78
C ALA A 25 12.56 4.06 -4.05
N SER A 26 13.67 3.38 -4.32
CA SER A 26 13.77 2.44 -5.44
C SER A 26 12.79 1.28 -5.31
N TRP A 27 12.66 0.70 -4.11
CA TRP A 27 11.69 -0.36 -3.85
C TRP A 27 10.24 0.12 -4.08
N LYS A 28 9.89 1.31 -3.58
CA LYS A 28 8.58 1.93 -3.84
C LYS A 28 8.32 2.05 -5.35
N ALA A 29 9.29 2.54 -6.13
CA ALA A 29 9.14 2.71 -7.56
C ALA A 29 8.89 1.37 -8.28
N SER A 30 9.65 0.33 -7.93
CA SER A 30 9.43 -1.03 -8.46
C SER A 30 8.05 -1.58 -8.09
N LEU A 31 7.64 -1.44 -6.83
CA LEU A 31 6.32 -1.90 -6.38
C LEU A 31 5.19 -1.19 -7.12
N CYS A 32 5.26 0.14 -7.25
CA CYS A 32 4.24 0.91 -7.96
C CYS A 32 4.13 0.47 -9.42
N SER A 33 5.25 0.27 -10.12
CA SER A 33 5.26 -0.20 -11.52
C SER A 33 4.65 -1.59 -11.69
N ILE A 34 4.90 -2.51 -10.75
CA ILE A 34 4.27 -3.84 -10.75
C ILE A 34 2.76 -3.71 -10.54
N LEU A 35 2.34 -2.89 -9.58
CA LEU A 35 0.93 -2.65 -9.32
C LEU A 35 0.23 -2.01 -10.52
N ASP A 36 0.84 -1.00 -11.17
CA ASP A 36 0.31 -0.41 -12.41
C ASP A 36 0.08 -1.47 -13.49
N SER A 37 1.03 -2.40 -13.64
CA SER A 37 0.94 -3.48 -14.63
C SER A 37 -0.24 -4.41 -14.37
N CYS A 38 -0.64 -4.63 -13.11
CA CYS A 38 -1.82 -5.41 -12.75
C CYS A 38 -3.14 -4.79 -13.25
N PHE A 39 -3.16 -3.47 -13.51
CA PHE A 39 -4.34 -2.76 -14.00
C PHE A 39 -4.27 -2.39 -15.49
N ALA A 40 -3.27 -2.89 -16.23
CA ALA A 40 -3.03 -2.51 -17.63
C ALA A 40 -4.22 -2.79 -18.57
N SER A 41 -5.03 -3.81 -18.27
CA SER A 41 -6.23 -4.16 -19.05
C SER A 41 -7.53 -3.56 -18.50
N VAL A 42 -7.48 -2.81 -17.40
CA VAL A 42 -8.66 -2.22 -16.77
C VAL A 42 -8.92 -0.86 -17.43
N VAL A 43 -10.09 -0.74 -18.06
CA VAL A 43 -10.51 0.48 -18.74
C VAL A 43 -10.73 1.58 -17.70
N ASN A 44 -10.30 2.81 -18.02
CA ASN A 44 -10.45 4.00 -17.17
C ASN A 44 -9.70 3.94 -15.82
N THR A 45 -8.68 3.11 -15.69
CA THR A 45 -7.79 3.12 -14.53
C THR A 45 -7.20 4.52 -14.30
N PRO A 46 -7.22 5.05 -13.06
CA PRO A 46 -6.58 6.31 -12.74
C PRO A 46 -5.08 6.31 -13.06
N LEU A 47 -4.53 7.48 -13.42
CA LEU A 47 -3.08 7.65 -13.50
C LEU A 47 -2.45 7.32 -12.14
N ASP A 48 -1.26 6.71 -12.18
CA ASP A 48 -0.48 6.29 -11.00
C ASP A 48 -1.27 5.38 -10.02
N ILE A 49 -2.12 4.50 -10.55
CA ILE A 49 -2.92 3.59 -9.74
C ILE A 49 -2.07 2.75 -8.78
N GLY A 50 -0.87 2.34 -9.19
CA GLY A 50 0.05 1.57 -8.37
C GLY A 50 0.48 2.34 -7.13
N LEU A 51 0.72 3.65 -7.26
CA LEU A 51 1.01 4.52 -6.12
C LEU A 51 -0.20 4.67 -5.20
N LEU A 52 -1.40 4.85 -5.77
CA LEU A 52 -2.64 4.95 -4.99
C LEU A 52 -2.90 3.67 -4.18
N MET A 53 -2.75 2.50 -4.82
CA MET A 53 -2.87 1.18 -4.19
C MET A 53 -1.84 0.98 -3.08
N ALA A 54 -0.56 1.26 -3.35
CA ALA A 54 0.51 1.11 -2.36
C ALA A 54 0.29 2.05 -1.16
N SER A 55 -0.16 3.28 -1.40
CA SER A 55 -0.44 4.25 -0.34
C SER A 55 -1.63 3.80 0.52
N HIS A 56 -2.70 3.29 -0.10
CA HIS A 56 -3.84 2.74 0.63
C HIS A 56 -3.40 1.55 1.49
N TRP A 57 -2.64 0.61 0.93
CA TRP A 57 -2.11 -0.54 1.67
C TRP A 57 -1.30 -0.11 2.90
N GLN A 58 -0.36 0.82 2.75
CA GLN A 58 0.43 1.34 3.89
C GLN A 58 -0.46 1.98 4.96
N GLY A 59 -1.47 2.75 4.55
CA GLY A 59 -2.47 3.31 5.46
C GLY A 59 -3.29 2.23 6.19
N SER A 60 -3.72 1.18 5.49
CA SER A 60 -4.47 0.06 6.07
C SER A 60 -3.65 -0.67 7.13
N LEU A 61 -2.36 -0.92 6.89
CA LEU A 61 -1.48 -1.53 7.88
C LEU A 61 -1.34 -0.66 9.14
N LEU A 62 -1.22 0.66 8.98
CA LEU A 62 -1.17 1.59 10.10
C LEU A 62 -2.47 1.57 10.90
N TRP A 63 -3.63 1.61 10.25
CA TRP A 63 -4.92 1.58 10.96
C TRP A 63 -5.18 0.26 11.66
N TRP A 64 -4.87 -0.87 11.00
CA TRP A 64 -4.92 -2.18 11.63
C TRP A 64 -4.07 -2.24 12.91
N SER A 65 -2.91 -1.57 12.92
CA SER A 65 -2.01 -1.60 14.08
C SER A 65 -2.59 -0.95 15.35
N PHE A 66 -3.56 -0.04 15.20
CA PHE A 66 -4.26 0.57 16.34
C PHE A 66 -5.40 -0.30 16.90
N ASP A 67 -5.99 -1.19 16.10
CA ASP A 67 -7.13 -2.03 16.50
C ASP A 67 -7.09 -3.42 15.79
N PRO A 68 -6.11 -4.29 16.14
CA PRO A 68 -5.86 -5.54 15.42
C PRO A 68 -6.84 -6.66 15.82
N LYS A 69 -8.12 -6.48 15.49
CA LYS A 69 -9.20 -7.44 15.79
C LYS A 69 -9.21 -8.68 14.90
N VAL A 70 -8.63 -8.57 13.71
CA VAL A 70 -8.56 -9.63 12.70
C VAL A 70 -7.12 -9.82 12.23
N GLU A 71 -6.88 -10.90 11.50
CA GLU A 71 -5.59 -11.18 10.88
C GLU A 71 -5.23 -10.09 9.84
N VAL A 72 -3.95 -9.72 9.79
CA VAL A 72 -3.50 -8.53 9.04
C VAL A 72 -3.71 -8.67 7.55
N ALA A 73 -3.43 -9.84 6.97
CA ALA A 73 -3.62 -10.08 5.54
C ALA A 73 -5.11 -9.98 5.19
N SER A 74 -5.97 -10.60 6.00
CA SER A 74 -7.44 -10.51 5.85
C SER A 74 -7.95 -9.06 5.89
N TYR A 75 -7.45 -8.23 6.80
CA TYR A 75 -7.80 -6.81 6.87
C TYR A 75 -7.36 -6.02 5.63
N VAL A 76 -6.10 -6.22 5.23
CA VAL A 76 -5.51 -5.55 4.08
C VAL A 76 -6.21 -5.95 2.78
N GLU A 77 -6.54 -7.23 2.61
CA GLU A 77 -7.25 -7.75 1.45
C GLU A 77 -8.65 -7.11 1.31
N ASP A 78 -9.44 -7.10 2.38
CA ASP A 78 -10.76 -6.45 2.39
C ASP A 78 -10.65 -4.94 2.10
N SER A 79 -9.69 -4.25 2.70
CA SER A 79 -9.45 -2.81 2.48
C SER A 79 -9.09 -2.51 1.01
N LEU A 80 -8.15 -3.25 0.44
CA LEU A 80 -7.72 -3.07 -0.95
C LEU A 80 -8.81 -3.46 -1.94
N GLY A 81 -9.55 -4.55 -1.70
CA GLY A 81 -10.67 -4.97 -2.54
C GLY A 81 -11.78 -3.91 -2.61
N ARG A 82 -12.13 -3.30 -1.47
CA ARG A 82 -13.07 -2.18 -1.41
C ARG A 82 -12.54 -0.95 -2.14
N PHE A 83 -11.27 -0.61 -1.95
CA PHE A 83 -10.64 0.52 -2.63
C PHE A 83 -10.67 0.34 -4.16
N VAL A 84 -10.25 -0.82 -4.66
CA VAL A 84 -10.30 -1.18 -6.09
C VAL A 84 -11.72 -1.08 -6.64
N THR A 85 -12.69 -1.61 -5.90
CA THR A 85 -14.11 -1.52 -6.30
C THR A 85 -14.56 -0.07 -6.41
N ALA A 86 -14.21 0.78 -5.43
CA ALA A 86 -14.60 2.18 -5.43
C ALA A 86 -14.02 2.95 -6.63
N ILE A 87 -12.74 2.77 -6.93
CA ILE A 87 -12.10 3.48 -8.05
C ILE A 87 -12.52 2.95 -9.42
N ALA A 88 -12.84 1.65 -9.53
CA ALA A 88 -13.32 1.05 -10.77
C ALA A 88 -14.79 1.45 -11.07
N THR A 89 -15.57 1.72 -10.02
CA THR A 89 -16.99 2.11 -10.15
C THR A 89 -17.21 3.62 -10.21
N ALA A 90 -16.24 4.44 -9.78
CA ALA A 90 -16.32 5.91 -9.74
C ALA A 90 -16.46 6.58 -11.13
N ARG A 91 -16.48 5.82 -12.24
CA ARG A 91 -16.80 6.32 -13.57
C ARG A 91 -17.83 5.42 -14.27
N LYS A 92 -19.11 5.67 -14.01
CA LYS A 92 -20.13 5.62 -15.07
C LYS A 92 -20.22 7.02 -15.69
N PRO A 93 -20.48 7.11 -17.01
CA PRO A 93 -20.34 8.35 -17.80
C PRO A 93 -21.12 9.54 -17.23
#